data_AF-A0A3D3T0N8-F1
#
_entry.id   AF-A0A3D3T0N8-F1
#
_cell.length_a   1.000
_cell.length_b   1.000
_cell.length_c   1.000
_cell.angle_alpha   90.00
_cell.angle_beta   90.00
_cell.angle_gamma   90.00
#
_symmetry.space_group_name_H-M   'P 1'
#
loop_
_entity.id
_entity.type
_entity.pdbx_description
1 polymer ?
#
loop_
_entity_poly.entity_id
_entity_poly.type
_entity_poly.pdbx_seq_one_letter_code
_entity_poly.pdbx_strand_id
1 'polypeptide(L)' 'MTGPGTNTYLLGREEIAVLDPGPIYDSHVDAILEAGGDKIRWIIVTHTL' A
#
# COMPACT_ATOMS: atom_id res chain seq x y z
N MET A 1 -12.04 -6.51 -3.18
CA MET A 1 -11.38 -7.70 -2.59
C MET A 1 -10.15 -8.01 -3.43
N THR A 2 -8.96 -8.04 -2.82
CA THR A 2 -7.74 -8.46 -3.50
C THR A 2 -7.72 -10.00 -3.60
N GLY A 3 -7.54 -10.54 -4.80
CA GLY A 3 -7.48 -12.00 -5.01
C GLY A 3 -6.16 -12.59 -4.47
N PRO A 4 -6.03 -13.94 -4.42
CA PRO A 4 -4.75 -14.57 -4.12
C PRO A 4 -3.67 -14.08 -5.11
N GLY A 5 -2.58 -13.51 -4.60
CA GLY A 5 -1.48 -12.96 -5.39
C GLY A 5 -1.44 -11.43 -5.54
N THR A 6 -2.32 -10.67 -4.87
CA THR A 6 -2.18 -9.20 -4.83
C THR A 6 -1.01 -8.80 -3.94
N ASN A 7 -0.13 -7.97 -4.49
CA ASN A 7 0.99 -7.37 -3.78
C ASN A 7 0.72 -5.88 -3.55
N THR A 8 1.19 -5.38 -2.41
CA THR A 8 1.31 -3.93 -2.18
C THR A 8 2.73 -3.49 -2.50
N TYR A 9 2.87 -2.37 -3.20
CA TYR A 9 4.17 -1.78 -3.53
C TYR A 9 4.31 -0.37 -2.96
N LEU A 10 5.50 -0.06 -2.46
CA LEU A 10 5.90 1.30 -2.07
C LEU A 10 6.90 1.82 -3.10
N LEU A 11 6.56 2.93 -3.76
CA LEU A 11 7.34 3.52 -4.83
C LEU A 11 7.82 4.90 -4.40
N GLY A 12 9.15 5.10 -4.35
CA GLY A 12 9.75 6.39 -3.99
C GLY A 12 10.82 6.27 -2.90
N ARG A 13 11.21 7.42 -2.33
CA ARG A 13 12.22 7.51 -1.23
C ARG A 13 11.83 8.53 -0.16
N GLU A 14 11.79 9.82 -0.52
CA GLU A 14 11.37 10.90 0.39
C GLU A 14 9.86 11.19 0.30
N GLU A 15 9.28 10.91 -0.86
CA GLU A 15 7.84 10.90 -1.08
C GLU A 15 7.48 9.54 -1.67
N ILE A 16 6.50 8.88 -1.07
CA ILE A 16 6.14 7.49 -1.36
C ILE A 16 4.71 7.43 -1.87
N ALA A 17 4.51 6.71 -2.98
CA ALA A 17 3.22 6.25 -3.43
C ALA A 17 3.01 4.78 -3.02
N VAL A 18 1.86 4.49 -2.43
CA VAL A 18 1.44 3.12 -2.11
C VAL A 18 0.50 2.63 -3.22
N LEU A 19 0.90 1.56 -3.91
CA LEU A 19 0.10 0.91 -4.95
C LEU A 19 -0.61 -0.31 -4.36
N ASP A 20 -1.93 -0.36 -4.55
CA ASP A 20 -2.81 -1.47 -4.17
C ASP A 20 -2.61 -1.90 -2.69
N PRO A 21 -3.04 -1.08 -1.70
CA PRO A 21 -2.78 -1.30 -0.26
C PRO A 21 -3.63 -2.42 0.38
N GLY A 22 -4.05 -3.43 -0.39
CA GLY A 22 -4.86 -4.55 0.11
C GLY A 22 -4.03 -5.81 0.35
N PRO A 23 -4.48 -6.72 1.22
CA PRO A 23 -5.78 -6.76 1.93
C PRO A 23 -5.87 -5.90 3.21
N ILE A 24 -7.10 -5.55 3.65
CA ILE A 24 -7.37 -4.77 4.87
C ILE A 24 -7.28 -5.68 6.11
N TYR A 25 -6.06 -6.11 6.41
CA TYR A 25 -5.71 -6.71 7.69
C TYR A 25 -4.89 -5.68 8.48
N ASP A 26 -5.16 -5.53 9.77
CA ASP A 26 -4.47 -4.53 10.60
C ASP A 26 -2.95 -4.71 10.53
N SER A 27 -2.46 -5.96 10.54
CA SER A 27 -1.03 -6.26 10.39
C SER A 27 -0.43 -5.86 9.03
N HIS A 28 -1.23 -5.85 7.96
CA HIS A 28 -0.79 -5.40 6.64
C HIS A 28 -0.72 -3.88 6.58
N VAL A 29 -1.71 -3.20 7.19
CA VAL A 29 -1.70 -1.74 7.34
C VAL A 29 -0.50 -1.29 8.16
N ASP A 30 -0.21 -1.96 9.27
CA ASP A 30 0.95 -1.67 10.11
C ASP A 30 2.26 -1.83 9.33
N ALA A 31 2.42 -2.89 8.54
CA ALA A 31 3.61 -3.09 7.70
C ALA A 31 3.79 -1.97 6.66
N ILE A 32 2.70 -1.48 6.05
CA ILE A 32 2.75 -0.35 5.12
C ILE A 32 3.17 0.94 5.86
N LEU A 33 2.62 1.17 7.06
CA LEU A 33 2.95 2.35 7.87
C LEU A 33 4.38 2.31 8.38
N GLU A 34 4.91 1.16 8.78
CA GLU A 34 6.32 1.01 9.17
C GLU A 34 7.27 1.27 7.99
N ALA A 35 6.90 0.83 6.78
CA ALA A 35 7.74 0.97 5.60
C ALA A 35 7.67 2.37 4.95
N GLY A 36 6.52 3.05 5.01
CA GLY A 36 6.29 4.32 4.32
C GLY A 36 5.95 5.51 5.21
N GLY A 37 5.28 5.29 6.34
CA GLY A 37 5.00 6.28 7.39
C GLY A 37 4.59 7.67 6.90
N ASP A 38 5.27 8.68 7.45
CA ASP A 38 5.07 10.10 7.18
C ASP A 38 5.50 10.56 5.77
N LYS A 39 6.13 9.67 5.00
CA LYS A 39 6.55 9.91 3.62
C LYS A 39 5.48 9.53 2.60
N ILE A 40 4.42 8.83 3.01
CA ILE A 40 3.32 8.49 2.11
C ILE A 40 2.58 9.77 1.70
N ARG A 41 2.41 9.95 0.39
CA ARG A 41 1.71 11.10 -0.21
C ARG A 41 0.54 10.68 -1.10
N TRP A 42 0.61 9.47 -1.66
CA TRP A 42 -0.39 8.96 -2.59
C TRP A 42 -0.76 7.53 -2.28
N ILE A 43 -2.04 7.23 -2.48
CA ILE A 43 -2.57 5.87 -2.55
C ILE A 43 -3.12 5.71 -3.96
N ILE A 44 -2.64 4.68 -4.65
CA ILE A 44 -3.01 4.38 -6.03
C ILE A 44 -3.67 3.00 -6.04
N VAL A 45 -4.84 2.92 -6.64
CA VAL A 45 -5.59 1.68 -6.81
C VAL A 45 -5.70 1.40 -8.31
N THR A 46 -5.19 0.26 -8.75
CA THR A 46 -5.12 -0.09 -10.17
C THR A 46 -6.49 -0.38 -10.77
N HIS A 47 -7.37 -1.02 -10.01
CA HIS A 47 -8.72 -1.34 -10.42
C HIS A 47 -9.63 -1.42 -9.20
N THR A 48 -10.90 -1.11 -9.42
CA THR A 48 -11.97 -1.37 -8.46
C THR A 48 -12.83 -2.49 -9.03
N LEU A 49 -13.35 -3.36 -8.16
CA LEU A 49 -14.38 -4.34 -8.49
C LEU A 49 -15.75 -3.73 -8.19
#